data_AF-A0A9N7RFL0-F1
#
_entry.id   AF-A0A9N7RFL0-F1
#
_cell.length_a   1.000
_cell.length_b   1.000
_cell.length_c   1.000
_cell.angle_alpha   90.00
_cell.angle_beta   90.00
_cell.angle_gamma   90.00
#
_symmetry.space_group_name_H-M   'P 1'
#
loop_
_entity.id
_entity.type
_entity.pdbx_description
1 polymer ?
#
loop_
_entity_poly.entity_id
_entity_poly.type
_entity_poly.pdbx_seq_one_letter_code
_entity_poly.pdbx_strand_id
1 'polypeptide(L)'
;MRKTQVVVRRDDQSTANSSYAVRAVRYGECQKNHAAGVGGYAVDGCREFMPCGEDGTAGALTCAACGCHRNFHRRRVEAEASAAAGGGSYAAENGRST
;
A
#
# COMPACT_ATOMS: atom_id res chain seq x y z
N MET A 1 12.63 53.76 -14.41
CA MET A 1 13.72 52.78 -14.17
C MET A 1 13.08 51.47 -13.74
N ARG A 2 13.04 50.50 -14.65
CA ARG A 2 12.39 49.20 -14.45
C ARG A 2 13.35 48.30 -13.68
N LYS A 3 13.11 48.17 -12.37
CA LYS A 3 13.92 47.32 -11.48
C LYS A 3 13.29 45.93 -11.48
N THR A 4 13.76 45.08 -12.37
CA THR A 4 13.50 43.64 -12.33
C THR A 4 14.45 43.01 -11.31
N GLN A 5 13.92 42.37 -10.28
CA GLN A 5 14.62 41.36 -9.46
C GLN A 5 13.55 40.32 -9.09
N VAL A 6 13.39 39.27 -9.92
CA VAL A 6 14.02 37.93 -9.80
C VAL A 6 13.71 37.27 -8.45
N VAL A 7 12.63 36.48 -8.45
CA VAL A 7 12.27 35.56 -7.37
C VAL A 7 13.24 34.37 -7.40
N VAL A 8 14.12 34.24 -6.42
CA VAL A 8 14.88 33.00 -6.21
C VAL A 8 13.92 32.00 -5.57
N ARG A 9 13.54 30.97 -6.34
CA ARG A 9 12.77 29.83 -5.84
C ARG A 9 13.68 29.02 -4.92
N ARG A 10 13.32 28.90 -3.64
CA ARG A 10 13.89 27.88 -2.74
C ARG A 10 13.24 26.56 -3.10
N ASP A 11 13.97 25.75 -3.85
CA ASP A 11 13.76 24.31 -3.87
C ASP A 11 14.28 23.70 -2.57
N ASP A 12 13.58 22.65 -2.13
CA ASP A 12 13.81 21.84 -0.92
C ASP A 12 13.17 22.32 0.39
N GLN A 13 11.89 22.71 0.31
CA GLN A 13 11.00 22.54 1.46
C GLN A 13 10.44 21.11 1.47
N SER A 14 11.33 20.16 1.74
CA SER A 14 11.00 18.81 2.22
C SER A 14 10.42 18.90 3.66
N THR A 15 9.37 19.69 3.84
CA THR A 15 8.55 19.75 5.08
C THR A 15 7.36 18.79 4.90
N ALA A 16 7.66 17.50 4.77
CA ALA A 16 6.64 16.45 4.86
C ALA A 16 6.32 16.11 6.34
N ASN A 17 6.32 17.11 7.23
CA ASN A 17 5.68 16.98 8.55
C ASN A 17 4.39 17.80 8.58
N SER A 18 3.43 17.40 7.74
CA SER A 18 2.06 17.88 7.81
C SER A 18 1.18 16.68 8.06
N SER A 19 1.12 16.23 9.34
CA SER A 19 0.09 15.46 10.09
C SER A 19 -0.73 14.34 9.42
N TYR A 20 -0.83 14.26 8.11
CA TYR A 20 -0.85 13.06 7.29
C TYR A 20 0.59 12.52 7.20
N ALA A 21 1.10 11.89 8.26
CA ALA A 21 2.18 10.92 8.07
C ALA A 21 1.75 10.04 6.90
N VAL A 22 2.54 10.06 5.82
CA VAL A 22 2.20 9.47 4.52
C VAL A 22 1.81 8.04 4.78
N ARG A 23 0.50 7.81 4.93
CA ARG A 23 -0.11 6.51 5.12
C ARG A 23 0.25 5.76 3.85
N ALA A 24 1.37 5.06 3.85
CA ALA A 24 1.89 4.40 2.66
C ALA A 24 0.84 3.35 2.29
N VAL A 25 0.07 3.66 1.24
CA VAL A 25 -0.99 2.79 0.78
C VAL A 25 -0.35 1.74 -0.11
N ARG A 26 -0.31 0.50 0.38
CA ARG A 26 0.10 -0.65 -0.42
C ARG A 26 -1.14 -1.42 -0.85
N TYR A 27 -1.12 -1.96 -2.06
CA TYR A 27 -2.18 -2.82 -2.56
C TYR A 27 -1.67 -4.27 -2.54
N GLY A 28 -2.36 -5.13 -1.81
CA GLY A 28 -1.94 -6.53 -1.60
C GLY A 28 -2.66 -7.46 -2.57
N GLU A 29 -3.44 -8.37 -2.00
CA GLU A 29 -4.07 -9.44 -2.75
C GLU A 29 -5.26 -9.02 -3.62
N CYS A 30 -5.37 -9.60 -4.82
CA CYS A 30 -6.54 -9.41 -5.69
C CYS A 30 -7.76 -10.13 -5.10
N GLN A 31 -8.91 -9.46 -5.11
CA GLN A 31 -10.19 -9.99 -4.60
C GLN A 31 -11.26 -10.13 -5.70
N LYS A 32 -10.89 -9.92 -6.96
CA LYS A 32 -11.82 -10.04 -8.09
C LYS A 32 -12.13 -11.52 -8.34
N ASN A 33 -13.42 -11.86 -8.47
CA ASN A 33 -13.83 -13.15 -8.99
C ASN A 33 -13.72 -13.15 -10.52
N HIS A 34 -12.77 -13.90 -11.06
CA HIS A 34 -12.55 -14.08 -12.50
C HIS A 34 -13.51 -15.10 -13.13
N ALA A 35 -14.05 -16.04 -12.35
CA ALA A 35 -14.98 -17.05 -12.82
C ALA A 35 -16.47 -16.63 -12.72
N ALA A 36 -16.75 -15.40 -12.27
CA ALA A 36 -18.12 -14.91 -12.09
C ALA A 36 -18.97 -15.03 -13.37
N GLY A 37 -18.38 -14.79 -14.55
CA GLY A 37 -19.07 -14.90 -15.84
C GLY A 37 -19.42 -16.34 -16.25
N VAL A 38 -18.76 -17.34 -15.67
CA VAL A 38 -18.98 -18.77 -15.95
C VAL A 38 -19.83 -19.43 -14.85
N GLY A 39 -20.28 -18.65 -13.86
CA GLY A 39 -21.03 -19.17 -12.70
C GLY A 39 -20.15 -19.83 -11.63
N GLY A 40 -18.83 -19.59 -11.67
CA GLY A 40 -17.88 -20.10 -10.69
C GLY A 40 -17.34 -19.02 -9.74
N TYR A 41 -16.49 -19.46 -8.80
CA TYR A 41 -15.71 -18.57 -7.94
C TYR A 41 -14.23 -18.94 -8.01
N ALA A 42 -13.46 -18.10 -8.71
CA ALA A 42 -12.01 -18.24 -8.81
C ALA A 42 -11.36 -16.87 -8.75
N VAL A 43 -10.43 -16.69 -7.83
CA VAL A 43 -9.69 -15.45 -7.62
C VAL A 43 -8.25 -15.71 -8.04
N ASP A 44 -7.66 -14.80 -8.81
CA ASP A 44 -6.32 -14.98 -9.41
C ASP A 44 -5.19 -14.93 -8.37
N GLY A 45 -5.50 -14.51 -7.13
CA GLY A 45 -4.65 -14.77 -5.96
C GLY A 45 -3.29 -14.06 -5.98
N CYS A 46 -3.17 -12.89 -6.64
CA CYS A 46 -1.96 -12.07 -6.51
C CYS A 46 -1.67 -11.82 -5.03
N ARG A 47 -0.40 -11.83 -4.60
CA ARG A 47 -0.03 -11.53 -3.21
C ARG A 47 0.33 -10.06 -3.00
N GLU A 48 0.84 -9.44 -4.05
CA GLU A 48 1.30 -8.06 -4.07
C GLU A 48 0.88 -7.41 -5.39
N PHE A 49 0.46 -6.15 -5.34
CA PHE A 49 0.14 -5.38 -6.53
C PHE A 49 1.42 -4.94 -7.24
N MET A 50 1.64 -5.43 -8.44
CA MET A 50 2.67 -4.95 -9.34
C MET A 50 2.05 -4.07 -10.44
N PRO A 51 2.36 -2.76 -10.51
CA PRO A 51 1.90 -1.92 -11.62
C PRO A 51 2.53 -2.37 -12.95
N CYS A 52 1.76 -2.30 -14.03
CA CYS A 52 2.22 -2.68 -15.38
C CYS A 52 2.97 -1.54 -16.10
N GLY A 53 2.89 -0.29 -15.61
CA GLY A 53 3.54 0.87 -16.22
C GLY A 53 4.01 1.92 -15.20
N GLU A 54 4.62 2.99 -15.71
CA GLU A 54 5.20 4.08 -14.91
C GLU A 54 4.16 4.87 -14.10
N ASP A 55 4.60 5.38 -12.95
CA ASP A 55 3.82 6.23 -12.05
C ASP A 55 3.22 7.42 -12.81
N GLY A 56 1.89 7.57 -12.72
CA GLY A 56 1.14 8.62 -13.43
C GLY A 56 0.53 8.19 -14.76
N THR A 57 0.83 6.99 -15.26
CA THR A 57 0.16 6.42 -16.44
C THR A 57 -1.04 5.55 -16.06
N ALA A 58 -1.91 5.23 -17.04
CA ALA A 58 -2.99 4.27 -16.84
C ALA A 58 -2.46 2.86 -16.46
N GLY A 59 -1.24 2.53 -16.88
CA GLY A 59 -0.57 1.27 -16.55
C GLY A 59 -0.25 1.12 -15.06
N ALA A 60 0.02 2.22 -14.36
CA ALA A 60 0.26 2.21 -12.91
C ALA A 60 -0.97 1.81 -12.07
N LEU A 61 -2.16 1.88 -12.68
CA LEU A 61 -3.42 1.51 -12.02
C LEU A 61 -3.82 0.05 -12.23
N THR A 62 -3.09 -0.68 -13.07
CA THR A 62 -3.42 -2.03 -13.51
C THR A 62 -2.35 -3.01 -13.04
N CYS A 63 -2.79 -4.14 -12.47
CA CYS A 63 -1.89 -5.18 -12.01
C CYS A 63 -1.31 -5.96 -13.19
N ALA A 64 0.01 -6.07 -13.27
CA ALA A 64 0.70 -6.85 -14.29
C ALA A 64 0.43 -8.36 -14.20
N ALA A 65 0.10 -8.88 -13.01
CA ALA A 65 -0.15 -10.31 -12.80
C ALA A 65 -1.56 -10.74 -13.24
N CYS A 66 -2.60 -10.03 -12.79
CA CYS A 66 -4.01 -10.42 -13.03
C CYS A 66 -4.77 -9.49 -13.98
N GLY A 67 -4.14 -8.42 -14.47
CA GLY A 67 -4.80 -7.39 -15.30
C GLY A 67 -5.89 -6.60 -14.58
N CYS A 68 -6.07 -6.76 -13.27
CA CYS A 68 -7.12 -6.08 -12.53
C CYS A 68 -6.68 -4.68 -12.10
N HIS A 69 -7.64 -3.77 -12.03
CA HIS A 69 -7.41 -2.45 -11.47
C HIS A 69 -7.03 -2.56 -9.98
N ARG A 70 -6.15 -1.68 -9.49
CA ARG A 70 -5.70 -1.62 -8.08
C ARG A 70 -6.83 -1.57 -7.04
N ASN A 71 -8.02 -1.13 -7.44
CA ASN A 71 -9.21 -1.10 -6.56
C ASN A 71 -9.73 -2.50 -6.20
N PHE A 72 -9.50 -3.50 -7.06
CA PHE A 72 -9.81 -4.90 -6.76
C PHE A 72 -8.76 -5.55 -5.85
N HIS A 73 -7.65 -4.86 -5.57
CA HIS A 73 -6.65 -5.34 -4.63
C HIS A 73 -6.93 -4.77 -3.23
N ARG A 74 -6.72 -5.60 -2.20
CA ARG A 74 -6.92 -5.18 -0.81
C ARG A 74 -5.99 -4.01 -0.49
N ARG A 75 -6.59 -2.87 -0.13
CA ARG A 75 -5.88 -1.68 0.34
C ARG A 75 -5.33 -1.93 1.74
N ARG A 76 -4.00 -1.92 1.88
CA ARG A 76 -3.27 -1.94 3.15
C ARG A 76 -2.78 -0.53 3.42
N VAL A 77 -3.12 0.00 4.58
CA VAL A 77 -2.63 1.31 5.03
C VAL A 77 -1.59 1.05 6.11
N GLU A 78 -0.32 1.26 5.80
CA GLU A 78 0.72 1.26 6.81
C GLU A 78 0.68 2.64 7.49
N ALA A 79 0.00 2.70 8.63
CA ALA A 79 0.25 3.76 9.58
C ALA A 79 1.60 3.44 10.22
N GLU A 80 2.56 4.35 10.15
CA GLU A 80 3.81 4.25 10.87
C GLU A 80 3.51 4.12 12.37
N ALA A 81 3.50 2.88 12.87
CA ALA A 81 3.47 2.59 14.27
C ALA A 81 4.86 2.92 14.83
N SER A 82 5.08 4.19 15.15
CA SER A 82 6.10 4.55 16.11
C SER A 82 5.78 3.83 17.43
N ALA A 83 6.56 2.79 17.72
CA ALA A 83 6.75 2.11 19.00
C ALA A 83 5.52 1.47 19.70
N ALA A 84 5.41 0.14 19.62
CA ALA A 84 5.11 -0.67 20.80
C ALA A 84 5.65 -2.10 20.62
N ALA A 85 6.65 -2.42 21.45
CA ALA A 85 7.11 -3.77 21.70
C ALA A 85 5.96 -4.68 22.16
N GLY A 86 6.05 -5.96 21.80
CA GLY A 86 5.15 -6.99 22.28
C GLY A 86 5.58 -8.34 21.76
N GLY A 87 6.74 -8.80 22.21
CA GLY A 87 7.22 -10.16 21.94
C GLY A 87 6.19 -11.17 22.41
N GLY A 88 5.83 -12.10 21.54
CA GLY A 88 5.06 -13.27 21.92
C GLY A 88 5.91 -14.14 22.84
N SER A 89 5.65 -14.11 24.14
CA SER A 89 6.09 -15.15 25.04
C SER A 89 5.21 -16.37 24.81
N TYR A 90 5.80 -17.40 24.21
CA TYR A 90 5.33 -18.77 24.40
C TYR A 90 5.48 -19.08 25.90
N ALA A 91 4.38 -19.12 26.64
CA ALA A 91 4.37 -19.69 27.98
C ALA A 91 4.09 -21.19 27.82
N ALA A 92 5.16 -21.96 27.84
CA ALA A 92 5.15 -23.39 28.01
C ALA A 92 4.78 -23.76 29.46
N GLU A 93 4.03 -24.85 29.59
CA GLU A 93 3.92 -25.78 30.71
C GLU A 93 3.32 -25.29 32.05
N ASN A 94 2.39 -26.12 32.55
CA ASN A 94 2.26 -26.66 33.91
C ASN A 94 0.86 -27.33 33.97
N GLY A 95 0.68 -28.65 33.97
CA GLY A 95 1.47 -29.64 34.70
C GLY A 95 1.12 -29.61 36.18
N ARG A 96 -0.10 -30.05 36.57
CA ARG A 96 -0.34 -30.54 37.93
C ARG A 96 -1.50 -31.53 38.01
N SER A 97 -1.12 -32.81 38.11
CA SER A 97 -1.89 -33.84 38.81
C SER A 97 -2.13 -33.42 40.27
N THR A 98 -3.37 -33.55 40.73
CA THR A 98 -3.81 -34.58 41.69
C THR A 98 -5.31 -34.73 41.55
#